data_AF-A0AAD5BW78-F1
#
_entry.id   AF-A0AAD5BW78-F1
#
_cell.length_a   1.000
_cell.length_b   1.000
_cell.length_c   1.000
_cell.angle_alpha   90.00
_cell.angle_beta   90.00
_cell.angle_gamma   90.00
#
_symmetry.space_group_name_H-M   'P 1'
#
loop_
_entity.id
_entity.type
_entity.pdbx_description
1 polymer ?
#
loop_
_entity_poly.entity_id
_entity_poly.type
_entity_poly.pdbx_seq_one_letter_code
_entity_poly.pdbx_strand_id
1 'polypeptide(L)'
;MGNTTNDVGSNVTAVTVVELAGLNTLGISMARIDFAPWGINPSHTHPRATEILTVIEGSVITIANAVFGSNPGIAGDILAKAFQVDIKVVQQIQSKF
;
A
#
# COMPACT_ATOMS: atom_id res chain seq x y z
N MET A 1 -19.03 4.47 5.54
CA MET A 1 -18.09 3.64 4.77
C MET A 1 -18.24 4.03 3.31
N GLY A 2 -17.15 4.09 2.55
CA GLY A 2 -17.19 4.24 1.10
C GLY A 2 -17.74 3.00 0.39
N ASN A 3 -18.20 3.16 -0.86
CA ASN A 3 -18.74 2.07 -1.67
C ASN A 3 -17.60 1.25 -2.30
N THR A 4 -17.44 -0.01 -1.88
CA THR A 4 -16.41 -0.93 -2.38
C THR A 4 -16.92 -1.89 -3.46
N THR A 5 -18.16 -1.74 -3.94
CA THR A 5 -18.70 -2.53 -5.07
C THR A 5 -18.15 -2.01 -6.40
N ASN A 6 -16.87 -2.28 -6.64
CA ASN A 6 -16.14 -1.95 -7.86
C ASN A 6 -15.04 -2.98 -8.11
N ASP A 7 -14.39 -2.92 -9.27
CA ASP A 7 -13.43 -3.94 -9.74
C ASP A 7 -12.20 -4.10 -8.84
N VAL A 8 -11.82 -3.06 -8.09
CA VAL A 8 -10.67 -3.11 -7.18
C VAL A 8 -11.07 -3.43 -5.74
N GLY A 9 -12.37 -3.44 -5.42
CA GLY A 9 -12.87 -3.75 -4.09
C GLY A 9 -12.45 -2.74 -3.02
N SER A 10 -12.10 -1.50 -3.37
CA SER A 10 -11.71 -0.46 -2.42
C SER A 10 -12.30 0.90 -2.78
N ASN A 11 -12.39 1.79 -1.80
CA ASN A 11 -12.79 3.17 -2.02
C ASN A 11 -11.92 4.12 -1.22
N VAL A 12 -11.36 5.13 -1.89
CA VAL A 12 -10.57 6.21 -1.27
C VAL A 12 -11.47 7.43 -1.10
N THR A 13 -11.75 7.80 0.14
CA THR A 13 -12.41 9.07 0.49
C THR A 13 -11.35 10.09 0.87
N ALA A 14 -11.01 10.98 -0.05
CA ALA A 14 -9.99 12.00 0.17
C ALA A 14 -10.52 13.20 0.96
N VAL A 15 -9.64 13.82 1.75
CA VAL A 15 -9.85 15.12 2.41
C VAL A 15 -8.59 15.96 2.18
N THR A 16 -8.59 16.71 1.08
CA THR A 16 -7.53 17.64 0.70
C THR A 16 -8.01 19.09 0.88
N VAL A 17 -7.18 20.06 0.48
CA VAL A 17 -7.59 21.48 0.46
C VAL A 17 -8.80 21.74 -0.45
N VAL A 18 -9.05 20.85 -1.42
CA VAL A 18 -10.23 20.94 -2.31
C VAL A 18 -11.51 20.62 -1.54
N GLU A 19 -11.50 19.59 -0.69
CA GLU A 19 -12.67 19.18 0.10
C GLU A 19 -12.81 19.95 1.41
N LEU A 20 -11.69 20.39 2.00
CA LEU A 20 -11.65 21.13 3.27
C LEU A 20 -10.68 22.31 3.17
N ALA A 21 -11.20 23.48 2.77
CA ALA A 21 -10.40 24.70 2.58
C ALA A 21 -9.58 25.13 3.81
N GLY A 22 -10.03 24.77 5.02
CA GLY A 22 -9.30 25.03 6.26
C GLY A 22 -7.94 24.33 6.38
N LEU A 23 -7.66 23.35 5.50
CA LEU A 23 -6.34 22.72 5.42
C LEU A 23 -5.30 23.58 4.69
N ASN A 24 -5.71 24.67 4.04
CA ASN A 24 -4.78 25.54 3.34
C ASN A 24 -3.68 26.04 4.29
N THR A 25 -2.44 26.06 3.81
CA THR A 25 -1.21 26.43 4.54
C THR A 25 -0.77 25.52 5.69
N LEU A 26 -1.56 24.51 6.08
CA LEU A 26 -1.20 23.60 7.18
C LEU A 26 -0.25 22.47 6.78
N GLY A 27 -0.05 22.24 5.48
CA GLY A 27 0.85 21.21 4.97
C GLY A 27 0.38 19.77 5.20
N ILE A 28 -0.91 19.56 5.50
CA ILE A 28 -1.50 18.25 5.76
C ILE A 28 -2.74 18.00 4.90
N SER A 29 -3.02 16.72 4.67
CA SER A 29 -4.25 16.19 4.08
C SER A 29 -4.52 14.81 4.67
N MET A 30 -5.72 14.26 4.48
CA MET A 30 -6.08 12.94 4.96
C MET A 30 -6.82 12.14 3.88
N ALA A 31 -6.80 10.83 4.01
CA ALA A 31 -7.67 9.93 3.25
C ALA A 31 -8.19 8.82 4.18
N ARG A 32 -9.45 8.45 3.99
CA ARG A 32 -9.99 7.20 4.53
C ARG A 32 -10.08 6.20 3.39
N ILE A 33 -9.55 5.00 3.60
CA ILE A 33 -9.62 3.91 2.63
C ILE A 33 -10.45 2.80 3.23
N ASP A 34 -11.53 2.41 2.54
CA ASP A 34 -12.35 1.26 2.91
C ASP A 34 -12.06 0.12 1.90
N PHE A 35 -11.89 -1.11 2.40
CA PHE A 35 -11.61 -2.30 1.60
C PHE A 35 -12.70 -3.35 1.81
N ALA A 36 -13.18 -3.95 0.72
CA ALA A 36 -13.86 -5.23 0.77
C ALA A 36 -12.82 -6.35 1.04
N PRO A 37 -13.24 -7.55 1.48
CA PRO A 37 -12.34 -8.70 1.53
C PRO A 37 -11.63 -8.91 0.19
N TRP A 38 -10.30 -9.04 0.21
CA TRP A 38 -9.42 -9.15 -0.97
C TRP A 38 -9.36 -7.92 -1.88
N GLY A 39 -10.00 -6.80 -1.49
CA GLY A 39 -9.89 -5.54 -2.18
C GLY A 39 -8.46 -5.01 -2.16
N ILE A 40 -8.08 -4.30 -3.21
CA ILE A 40 -6.76 -3.68 -3.37
C ILE A 40 -6.92 -2.18 -3.53
N ASN A 41 -5.94 -1.44 -3.01
CA ASN A 41 -5.66 -0.09 -3.48
C ASN A 41 -4.46 -0.26 -4.42
N PRO A 42 -4.65 -0.16 -5.75
CA PRO A 42 -3.60 -0.46 -6.71
C PRO A 42 -2.30 0.28 -6.42
N SER A 43 -1.18 -0.28 -6.89
CA SER A 43 0.12 0.38 -6.73
C SER A 43 0.07 1.80 -7.30
N HIS A 44 0.45 2.77 -6.47
CA HIS A 44 0.46 4.19 -6.81
C HIS A 44 1.56 4.93 -6.03
N THR A 45 1.75 6.21 -6.33
CA THR A 45 2.72 7.09 -5.69
C THR A 45 2.11 8.45 -5.40
N HIS A 46 2.56 9.10 -4.33
CA HIS A 46 2.27 10.50 -4.06
C HIS A 46 3.48 11.37 -4.43
N PRO A 47 3.43 12.19 -5.50
CA PRO A 47 4.61 12.87 -6.03
C PRO A 47 5.13 14.03 -5.16
N ARG A 48 4.38 14.44 -4.12
CA ARG A 48 4.68 15.64 -3.31
C ARG A 48 4.48 15.44 -1.81
N ALA A 49 4.27 14.21 -1.35
CA ALA A 49 3.97 13.95 0.06
C ALA A 49 4.42 12.53 0.45
N THR A 50 4.74 12.38 1.73
CA THR A 50 4.83 11.07 2.40
C THR A 50 3.49 10.73 3.04
N GLU A 51 3.16 9.45 3.12
CA GLU A 51 1.93 8.96 3.77
C GLU A 51 2.24 8.20 5.05
N ILE A 52 1.37 8.32 6.04
CA ILE A 52 1.32 7.48 7.23
C ILE A 52 -0.08 6.85 7.31
N LEU A 53 -0.14 5.53 7.42
CA LEU A 53 -1.39 4.77 7.50
C LEU A 53 -1.62 4.25 8.91
N THR A 54 -2.87 4.22 9.34
CA THR A 54 -3.31 3.52 10.55
C THR A 54 -4.50 2.63 10.19
N VAL A 55 -4.38 1.33 10.46
CA VAL A 55 -5.49 0.38 10.27
C VAL A 55 -6.42 0.51 11.47
N ILE A 56 -7.65 0.97 11.21
CA ILE A 56 -8.68 1.14 12.24
C ILE A 56 -9.43 -0.18 12.48
N GLU A 57 -9.62 -0.99 11.45
CA GLU A 57 -10.34 -2.27 11.50
C GLU A 57 -9.78 -3.25 10.46
N GLY A 58 -9.83 -4.55 10.78
CA GLY A 58 -9.41 -5.62 9.87
C GLY A 58 -7.88 -5.79 9.78
N SER A 59 -7.41 -6.23 8.62
CA SER A 59 -5.98 -6.44 8.35
C SER A 59 -5.68 -6.07 6.91
N VAL A 60 -4.54 -5.40 6.71
CA VAL A 60 -4.04 -4.98 5.39
C VAL A 60 -2.61 -5.47 5.25
N ILE A 61 -2.28 -6.01 4.09
CA ILE A 61 -0.92 -6.39 3.72
C ILE A 61 -0.41 -5.42 2.65
N THR A 62 0.83 -4.96 2.80
CA THR A 62 1.49 -4.13 1.79
C THR A 62 2.08 -5.01 0.69
N ILE A 63 2.29 -4.46 -0.50
CA ILE A 63 2.92 -5.19 -1.62
C ILE A 63 4.30 -5.74 -1.21
N ALA A 64 5.09 -4.96 -0.47
CA ALA A 64 6.41 -5.40 -0.03
C ALA A 64 6.34 -6.62 0.91
N ASN A 65 5.43 -6.61 1.90
CA ASN A 65 5.22 -7.78 2.78
C ASN A 65 4.68 -8.99 2.00
N ALA A 66 3.77 -8.77 1.05
CA ALA A 66 3.22 -9.86 0.24
C ALA A 66 4.28 -10.53 -0.66
N VAL A 67 5.28 -9.79 -1.14
CA VAL A 67 6.32 -10.31 -2.05
C VAL A 67 7.55 -10.82 -1.29
N PHE A 68 8.01 -10.09 -0.28
CA PHE A 68 9.30 -10.35 0.38
C PHE A 68 9.18 -10.88 1.82
N GLY A 69 8.03 -10.72 2.48
CA GLY A 69 7.79 -11.14 3.87
C GLY A 69 6.70 -12.20 4.03
N SER A 70 6.31 -12.89 2.94
CA SER A 70 5.23 -13.88 2.99
C SER A 70 5.61 -15.12 3.79
N ASN A 71 4.61 -15.84 4.33
CA ASN A 71 4.80 -17.13 4.96
C ASN A 71 3.80 -18.18 4.41
N PRO A 72 4.25 -19.22 3.69
CA PRO A 72 5.64 -19.50 3.32
C PRO A 72 6.23 -18.42 2.39
N GLY A 73 7.55 -18.23 2.47
CA GLY A 73 8.28 -17.26 1.64
C GLY A 73 8.36 -17.68 0.17
N ILE A 74 8.38 -16.72 -0.75
CA ILE A 74 8.68 -16.97 -2.17
C ILE A 74 10.18 -17.29 -2.30
N ALA A 75 10.52 -18.35 -3.04
CA ALA A 75 11.89 -18.79 -3.22
C ALA A 75 12.76 -17.68 -3.85
N GLY A 76 13.95 -17.48 -3.28
CA GLY A 76 14.83 -16.36 -3.64
C GLY A 76 15.29 -16.39 -5.10
N ASP A 77 15.45 -17.57 -5.69
CA ASP A 77 15.79 -17.76 -7.11
C ASP A 77 14.64 -17.37 -8.06
N ILE A 78 13.38 -17.63 -7.69
CA ILE A 78 12.20 -17.17 -8.41
C ILE A 78 12.15 -15.64 -8.42
N LEU A 79 12.31 -15.01 -7.25
CA LEU A 79 12.32 -13.55 -7.14
C LEU A 79 13.51 -12.92 -7.86
N ALA A 80 14.70 -13.53 -7.76
CA ALA A 80 15.92 -13.06 -8.44
C ALA A 80 15.71 -13.04 -9.95
N LYS A 81 15.10 -14.11 -10.50
CA LYS A 81 14.75 -14.19 -11.91
C LYS A 81 13.66 -13.18 -12.30
N ALA A 82 12.62 -13.02 -11.49
CA ALA A 82 11.50 -12.10 -11.76
C ALA A 82 11.94 -10.63 -11.79
N PHE A 83 12.79 -10.23 -10.84
CA PHE A 83 13.29 -8.87 -10.72
C PHE A 83 14.62 -8.62 -11.44
N GLN A 84 15.21 -9.65 -12.06
CA GLN A 84 16.48 -9.60 -12.78
C GLN A 84 17.65 -9.08 -11.93
N VAL A 85 17.72 -9.55 -10.68
CA VAL A 85 18.76 -9.19 -9.70
C VAL A 85 19.44 -10.44 -9.13
N ASP A 86 20.61 -10.26 -8.50
CA ASP A 86 21.31 -11.36 -7.82
C ASP A 86 20.50 -11.87 -6.62
N ILE A 87 20.59 -13.18 -6.35
CA ILE A 87 19.90 -13.82 -5.22
C ILE A 87 20.27 -13.19 -3.86
N LYS A 88 21.51 -12.68 -3.70
CA LYS A 88 21.94 -12.00 -2.48
C LYS A 88 21.21 -10.68 -2.27
N VAL A 89 20.84 -9.96 -3.35
CA VAL A 89 20.02 -8.74 -3.25
C VAL A 89 18.62 -9.09 -2.76
N VAL A 90 18.02 -10.16 -3.30
CA VAL A 90 16.71 -10.64 -2.84
C VAL A 90 16.76 -11.03 -1.36
N GLN A 91 17.75 -11.82 -0.95
CA GLN A 91 17.90 -12.25 0.44
C GLN A 91 18.10 -11.05 1.39
N GLN A 92 18.87 -10.04 0.95
CA GLN A 92 19.00 -8.80 1.70
C GLN A 92 17.67 -8.07 1.85
N ILE A 93 16.85 -7.98 0.80
CA ILE A 93 15.51 -7.38 0.86
C ILE A 93 14.59 -8.20 1.76
N GLN A 94 14.51 -9.52 1.57
CA GLN A 94 13.68 -10.41 2.39
C GLN A 94 14.04 -10.32 3.88
N SER A 95 15.30 -10.09 4.25
CA SER A 95 15.69 -9.89 5.65
C SER A 95 15.14 -8.63 6.33
N LYS A 96 14.47 -7.73 5.57
CA LYS A 96 13.88 -6.48 6.08
C LYS A 96 12.37 -6.59 6.32
N PHE A 97 11.74 -7.69 5.92
CA PHE A 97 10.30 -7.93 5.98
C PHE A 97 10.01 -9.26 6.68
#